data_AF-A0A9P5S7V0-F1
#
_entry.id   AF-A0A9P5S7V0-F1
#
_cell.length_a   1.000
_cell.length_b   1.000
_cell.length_c   1.000
_cell.angle_alpha   90.00
_cell.angle_beta   90.00
_cell.angle_gamma   90.00
#
_symmetry.space_group_name_H-M   'P 1'
#
loop_
_entity.id
_entity.type
_entity.pdbx_description
1 polymer ?
#
loop_
_entity_poly.entity_id
_entity_poly.type
_entity_poly.pdbx_seq_one_letter_code
_entity_poly.pdbx_strand_id
1 'polypeptide(L)'
;SNAIGNNGAQALSEAVKTNPTLTTLSLVNNLLGDSGAPALSGALKINSTLTTLELQSNSIRHIGAQALSAALDVNLTLTSLNLEYNLTGDNGAQVLYEALKQLYSDHFALLKKTRSEQKPPLWHYWGSPAFDWMLREVLHILAIFKPVVSL
;
A
#
# COMPACT_ATOMS: atom_id res chain seq x y z
N SER A 1 1.02 14.91 18.56
CA SER A 1 2.37 14.40 18.29
C SER A 1 2.84 13.65 19.52
N ASN A 2 3.25 12.38 19.39
CA ASN A 2 3.83 11.63 20.51
C ASN A 2 5.37 11.67 20.53
N ALA A 3 5.99 12.44 19.62
CA ALA A 3 7.45 12.62 19.54
C ALA A 3 8.25 11.29 19.58
N ILE A 4 7.70 10.23 18.99
CA ILE A 4 8.34 8.91 18.88
C ILE A 4 9.74 9.03 18.28
N GLY A 5 9.87 9.89 17.25
CA GLY A 5 11.15 10.16 16.58
C GLY A 5 11.76 8.91 15.95
N ASN A 6 13.02 9.02 15.53
CA ASN A 6 13.70 7.95 14.80
C ASN A 6 13.90 6.69 15.64
N ASN A 7 14.25 6.83 16.92
CA ASN A 7 14.51 5.69 17.80
C ASN A 7 13.22 4.94 18.13
N GLY A 8 12.13 5.68 18.36
CA GLY A 8 10.83 5.05 18.56
C GLY A 8 10.31 4.39 17.28
N ALA A 9 10.60 4.96 16.09
CA ALA A 9 10.31 4.33 14.81
C ALA A 9 10.98 2.96 14.72
N GLN A 10 12.26 2.87 15.09
CA GLN A 10 13.02 1.63 15.08
C GLN A 10 12.43 0.58 16.04
N ALA A 11 12.10 0.97 17.27
CA ALA A 11 11.48 0.07 18.24
C ALA A 11 10.11 -0.43 17.75
N LEU A 12 9.31 0.45 17.15
CA LEU A 12 8.02 0.08 16.55
C LEU A 12 8.19 -0.86 15.36
N SER A 13 9.19 -0.64 14.51
CA SER A 13 9.49 -1.53 13.39
C SER A 13 9.79 -2.95 13.86
N GLU A 14 10.55 -3.12 14.93
CA GLU A 14 10.82 -4.44 15.51
C GLU A 14 9.55 -5.12 16.03
N ALA A 15 8.66 -4.35 16.67
CA ALA A 15 7.37 -4.85 17.13
C ALA A 15 6.45 -5.24 15.96
N VAL A 16 6.33 -4.38 14.92
CA VAL A 16 5.48 -4.62 13.75
C VAL A 16 5.95 -5.84 12.97
N LYS A 17 7.26 -5.99 12.80
CA LYS A 17 7.87 -7.12 12.09
C LYS A 17 7.42 -8.49 12.64
N THR A 18 7.18 -8.58 13.95
CA THR A 18 6.85 -9.84 14.63
C THR A 18 5.39 -9.97 15.00
N ASN A 19 4.58 -8.93 14.81
CA ASN A 19 3.18 -8.93 15.21
C ASN A 19 2.29 -9.62 14.14
N PRO A 20 1.68 -10.78 14.47
CA PRO A 20 0.90 -11.54 13.50
C PRO A 20 -0.57 -11.09 13.42
N THR A 21 -1.01 -10.10 14.21
CA THR A 21 -2.42 -9.69 14.31
C THR A 21 -2.65 -8.23 13.95
N LEU A 22 -1.60 -7.40 13.91
CA LEU A 22 -1.72 -5.99 13.64
C LEU A 22 -2.06 -5.74 12.16
N THR A 23 -3.27 -5.26 11.89
CA THR A 23 -3.73 -4.93 10.54
C THR A 23 -3.62 -3.45 10.21
N THR A 24 -3.71 -2.58 11.21
CA THR A 24 -3.67 -1.11 11.04
C THR A 24 -2.67 -0.49 12.00
N LEU A 25 -1.79 0.36 11.48
CA LEU A 25 -0.81 1.11 12.26
C LEU A 25 -0.92 2.60 11.91
N SER A 26 -1.23 3.42 12.92
CA SER A 26 -1.26 4.87 12.79
C SER A 26 -0.13 5.52 13.55
N LEU A 27 0.72 6.22 12.80
CA LEU A 27 1.86 6.98 13.30
C LEU A 27 1.76 8.46 12.90
N VAL A 28 0.54 8.99 12.77
CA VAL A 28 0.30 10.39 12.45
C VAL A 28 1.03 11.33 13.42
N ASN A 29 1.76 12.31 12.86
CA ASN A 29 2.42 13.38 13.61
C ASN A 29 3.47 12.89 14.62
N ASN A 30 4.37 11.99 14.23
CA ASN A 30 5.38 11.39 15.11
C ASN A 30 6.83 11.73 14.79
N LEU A 31 7.07 12.69 13.88
CA LEU A 31 8.40 13.21 13.55
C LEU A 31 9.41 12.12 13.15
N LEU A 32 8.95 11.11 12.40
CA LEU A 32 9.79 9.99 11.95
C LEU A 32 10.93 10.43 11.02
N GLY A 33 10.71 11.47 10.22
CA GLY A 33 11.68 11.97 9.24
C GLY A 33 12.14 10.90 8.23
N ASP A 34 13.19 11.23 7.48
CA ASP A 34 13.80 10.28 6.53
C ASP A 34 14.56 9.15 7.22
N SER A 35 15.02 9.36 8.47
CA SER A 35 15.81 8.36 9.19
C SER A 35 14.97 7.24 9.80
N GLY A 36 13.71 7.50 10.15
CA GLY A 36 12.78 6.47 10.66
C GLY A 36 12.15 5.61 9.56
N ALA A 37 12.03 6.13 8.34
CA ALA A 37 11.37 5.43 7.23
C ALA A 37 12.06 4.11 6.79
N PRO A 38 13.40 4.00 6.73
CA PRO A 38 14.09 2.74 6.43
C PRO A 38 13.79 1.62 7.44
N ALA A 39 13.66 1.96 8.72
CA ALA A 39 13.31 0.96 9.73
C ALA A 39 11.89 0.41 9.49
N LEU A 40 10.92 1.29 9.20
CA LEU A 40 9.55 0.87 8.87
C LEU A 40 9.50 0.06 7.58
N SER A 41 10.24 0.48 6.55
CA SER A 41 10.41 -0.28 5.31
C SER A 41 10.90 -1.70 5.58
N GLY A 42 11.96 -1.87 6.36
CA GLY A 42 12.49 -3.19 6.71
C GLY A 42 11.48 -4.09 7.45
N ALA A 43 10.64 -3.51 8.30
CA ALA A 43 9.57 -4.23 8.98
C ALA A 43 8.46 -4.64 8.01
N LEU A 44 8.03 -3.73 7.13
CA LEU A 44 7.02 -3.99 6.11
C LEU A 44 7.43 -5.11 5.16
N LYS A 45 8.71 -5.24 4.78
CA LYS A 45 9.16 -6.35 3.91
C LYS A 45 8.91 -7.74 4.49
N ILE A 46 8.75 -7.83 5.82
CA ILE A 46 8.67 -9.09 6.56
C ILE A 46 7.25 -9.31 7.11
N ASN A 47 6.60 -8.23 7.55
CA ASN A 47 5.23 -8.31 8.04
C ASN A 47 4.26 -8.58 6.88
N SER A 48 3.41 -9.59 7.04
CA SER A 48 2.43 -10.05 6.06
C SER A 48 0.98 -9.88 6.54
N THR A 49 0.76 -9.06 7.56
CA THR A 49 -0.53 -8.93 8.26
C THR A 49 -1.06 -7.50 8.27
N LEU A 50 -0.16 -6.52 8.18
CA LEU A 50 -0.47 -5.10 8.13
C LEU A 50 -1.03 -4.74 6.75
N THR A 51 -2.27 -4.25 6.74
CA THR A 51 -2.97 -3.81 5.54
C THR A 51 -3.00 -2.28 5.41
N THR A 52 -2.98 -1.56 6.53
CA THR A 52 -3.08 -0.09 6.55
C THR A 52 -1.97 0.56 7.37
N LEU A 53 -1.27 1.52 6.76
CA LEU A 53 -0.22 2.32 7.40
C LEU A 53 -0.47 3.82 7.20
N GLU A 54 -0.61 4.53 8.30
CA GLU A 54 -0.85 5.97 8.36
C GLU A 54 0.40 6.71 8.87
N LEU A 55 1.02 7.53 8.00
CA LEU A 55 2.26 8.25 8.25
C LEU A 55 2.12 9.77 8.05
N GLN A 56 0.93 10.32 8.18
CA GLN A 56 0.67 11.72 7.92
C GLN A 56 1.47 12.64 8.86
N SER A 57 1.92 13.80 8.37
CA SER A 57 2.64 14.80 9.19
C SER A 57 3.90 14.29 9.89
N ASN A 58 4.72 13.44 9.24
CA ASN A 58 5.94 12.88 9.83
C ASN A 58 7.25 13.48 9.34
N SER A 59 7.19 14.56 8.55
CA SER A 59 8.37 15.18 7.95
C SER A 59 9.20 14.21 7.08
N ILE A 60 8.57 13.17 6.54
CA ILE A 60 9.17 12.24 5.58
C ILE A 60 9.39 12.99 4.27
N ARG A 61 10.58 12.89 3.69
CA ARG A 61 10.92 13.52 2.42
C ARG A 61 11.14 12.44 1.37
N HIS A 62 11.71 12.84 0.22
CA HIS A 62 11.95 11.94 -0.91
C HIS A 62 12.76 10.69 -0.54
N ILE A 63 13.76 10.80 0.34
CA ILE A 63 14.60 9.67 0.76
C ILE A 63 13.77 8.64 1.56
N GLY A 64 12.98 9.11 2.53
CA GLY A 64 12.11 8.22 3.29
C GLY A 64 10.99 7.61 2.43
N ALA A 65 10.44 8.37 1.48
CA ALA A 65 9.47 7.84 0.52
C ALA A 65 10.06 6.73 -0.36
N GLN A 66 11.30 6.89 -0.84
CA GLN A 66 12.02 5.86 -1.60
C GLN A 66 12.30 4.60 -0.76
N ALA A 67 12.58 4.75 0.53
CA ALA A 67 12.72 3.60 1.41
C ALA A 67 11.40 2.83 1.54
N LEU A 68 10.28 3.54 1.72
CA LEU A 68 8.95 2.93 1.83
C LEU A 68 8.52 2.26 0.52
N SER A 69 8.79 2.86 -0.65
CA SER A 69 8.46 2.25 -1.94
C SER A 69 9.15 0.90 -2.14
N ALA A 70 10.42 0.78 -1.74
CA ALA A 70 11.14 -0.48 -1.82
C ALA A 70 10.54 -1.59 -0.94
N ALA A 71 9.73 -1.26 0.06
CA ALA A 71 8.96 -2.25 0.82
C ALA A 71 7.65 -2.61 0.12
N LEU A 72 6.99 -1.66 -0.55
CA LEU A 72 5.79 -1.91 -1.35
C LEU A 72 6.06 -2.86 -2.52
N ASP A 73 7.26 -2.82 -3.11
CA ASP A 73 7.64 -3.73 -4.20
C ASP A 73 7.63 -5.22 -3.80
N VAL A 74 7.72 -5.52 -2.50
CA VAL A 74 7.78 -6.90 -1.99
C VAL A 74 6.63 -7.25 -1.05
N ASN A 75 6.07 -6.27 -0.33
CA ASN A 75 4.93 -6.49 0.56
C ASN A 75 3.62 -6.43 -0.24
N LEU A 76 2.98 -7.59 -0.39
CA LEU A 76 1.71 -7.74 -1.10
C LEU A 76 0.47 -7.60 -0.21
N THR A 77 0.66 -7.40 1.09
CA THR A 77 -0.42 -7.33 2.09
C THR A 77 -0.84 -5.91 2.43
N LEU A 78 0.08 -4.95 2.30
CA LEU A 78 -0.23 -3.54 2.52
C LEU A 78 -1.07 -3.00 1.35
N THR A 79 -2.31 -2.60 1.64
CA THR A 79 -3.27 -2.09 0.65
C THR A 79 -3.47 -0.58 0.75
N SER A 80 -3.10 0.02 1.89
CA SER A 80 -3.26 1.45 2.14
C SER A 80 -2.02 2.04 2.82
N LEU A 81 -1.44 3.07 2.19
CA LEU A 81 -0.35 3.87 2.73
C LEU A 81 -0.70 5.36 2.61
N ASN A 82 -0.88 6.04 3.74
CA ASN A 82 -1.16 7.47 3.76
C ASN A 82 0.08 8.28 4.16
N LEU A 83 0.56 9.12 3.25
CA LEU A 83 1.71 10.01 3.44
C LEU A 83 1.34 11.50 3.35
N GLU A 84 0.07 11.86 3.51
CA GLU A 84 -0.38 13.27 3.49
C GLU A 84 0.39 14.15 4.49
N TYR A 85 0.53 15.44 4.16
CA TYR A 85 1.25 16.41 4.98
C TYR A 85 2.71 16.02 5.30
N ASN A 86 3.34 15.25 4.42
CA ASN A 86 4.79 15.03 4.40
C ASN A 86 5.45 15.92 3.33
N LEU A 87 6.78 15.89 3.30
CA LEU A 87 7.62 16.74 2.45
C LEU A 87 8.30 15.91 1.34
N THR A 88 7.57 14.93 0.80
CA THR A 88 8.10 13.94 -0.17
C THR A 88 8.57 14.59 -1.47
N GLY A 89 7.93 15.69 -1.89
CA GLY A 89 8.22 16.38 -3.14
C GLY A 89 7.88 15.53 -4.37
N ASP A 90 8.03 16.11 -5.56
CA ASP A 90 7.64 15.48 -6.84
C ASP A 90 8.36 14.14 -7.06
N ASN A 91 9.66 14.07 -6.71
CA ASN A 91 10.46 12.84 -6.81
C ASN A 91 9.92 11.73 -5.89
N GLY A 92 9.54 12.07 -4.66
CA GLY A 92 8.97 11.09 -3.73
C GLY A 92 7.59 10.60 -4.18
N ALA A 93 6.77 11.49 -4.75
CA ALA A 93 5.48 11.12 -5.32
C ALA A 93 5.62 10.20 -6.54
N GLN A 94 6.58 10.48 -7.43
CA GLN A 94 6.85 9.64 -8.61
C GLN A 94 7.25 8.22 -8.22
N VAL A 95 8.19 8.07 -7.29
CA VAL A 95 8.68 6.75 -6.85
C VAL A 95 7.56 5.93 -6.19
N LEU A 96 6.69 6.57 -5.39
CA LEU A 96 5.53 5.90 -4.81
C LEU A 96 4.50 5.49 -5.87
N TYR A 97 4.27 6.36 -6.87
CA TYR A 97 3.38 6.06 -7.99
C TYR A 97 3.87 4.85 -8.80
N GLU A 98 5.16 4.75 -9.08
CA GLU A 98 5.75 3.62 -9.80
C GLU A 98 5.60 2.31 -9.00
N ALA A 99 5.87 2.32 -7.69
CA ALA A 99 5.70 1.15 -6.84
C ALA A 99 4.23 0.68 -6.77
N LEU A 100 3.28 1.62 -6.63
CA LEU A 100 1.84 1.29 -6.64
C LEU A 100 1.41 0.72 -7.98
N LYS A 101 1.84 1.32 -9.10
CA LYS A 101 1.55 0.82 -10.45
C LYS A 101 2.04 -0.62 -10.63
N GLN A 102 3.22 -0.94 -10.10
CA GLN A 102 3.79 -2.28 -10.13
C GLN A 102 2.96 -3.28 -9.31
N LEU A 103 2.58 -2.92 -8.07
CA LEU A 103 1.68 -3.70 -7.22
C LEU A 103 0.36 -4.05 -7.92
N TYR A 104 -0.28 -3.08 -8.58
CA TYR A 104 -1.50 -3.34 -9.35
C TYR A 104 -1.23 -4.27 -10.53
N SER A 105 -0.15 -4.04 -11.30
CA SER A 105 0.22 -4.90 -12.43
C SER A 105 0.43 -6.36 -11.99
N ASP A 106 1.15 -6.58 -10.89
CA ASP A 106 1.47 -7.91 -10.38
C ASP A 106 0.24 -8.60 -9.81
N HIS A 107 -0.62 -7.88 -9.09
CA HIS A 107 -1.92 -8.39 -8.65
C HIS A 107 -2.81 -8.81 -9.84
N PHE A 108 -2.89 -7.99 -10.90
CA PHE A 108 -3.64 -8.34 -12.11
C PHE A 108 -3.02 -9.53 -12.87
N ALA A 109 -1.69 -9.65 -12.90
CA ALA A 109 -1.00 -10.78 -13.50
C ALA A 109 -1.28 -12.09 -12.74
N LEU A 110 -1.28 -12.05 -11.41
CA LEU A 110 -1.67 -13.18 -10.55
C LEU A 110 -3.11 -13.62 -10.80
N LEU A 111 -4.06 -12.68 -10.93
CA LEU A 111 -5.47 -12.99 -11.24
C LEU A 111 -5.64 -13.65 -12.62
N LYS A 112 -4.88 -13.22 -13.63
CA LYS A 112 -4.89 -13.85 -14.96
C LYS A 112 -4.33 -15.28 -14.89
N LYS A 113 -3.23 -15.49 -14.15
CA LYS A 113 -2.59 -16.79 -13.98
C LYS A 113 -3.48 -17.80 -13.23
N THR A 114 -4.10 -17.39 -12.12
CA THR A 114 -5.07 -18.25 -11.40
C THR A 114 -6.29 -18.57 -12.27
N ARG A 115 -6.75 -17.65 -13.11
CA ARG A 115 -7.86 -17.89 -14.06
C ARG A 115 -7.49 -18.89 -15.16
N SER A 116 -6.24 -18.94 -15.61
CA SER A 116 -5.78 -19.98 -16.55
C SER A 116 -5.54 -21.34 -15.90
N GLU A 117 -5.22 -21.37 -14.60
CA GLU A 117 -4.92 -22.61 -13.86
C GLU A 117 -6.17 -23.24 -13.18
N GLN A 118 -7.26 -22.49 -12.98
CA GLN A 118 -8.49 -22.97 -12.31
C GLN A 118 -9.78 -22.91 -13.13
N LYS A 119 -9.79 -23.06 -14.47
CA LYS A 119 -11.09 -23.08 -15.17
C LYS A 119 -11.36 -24.23 -16.14
N PRO A 120 -12.35 -25.12 -15.83
CA PRO A 120 -13.09 -25.85 -16.86
C PRO A 120 -13.88 -24.87 -17.75
N PRO A 121 -14.31 -25.28 -18.96
CA PRO A 121 -14.65 -24.35 -20.04
C PRO A 121 -15.85 -23.45 -19.73
N LEU A 122 -15.70 -22.17 -20.08
CA LEU A 122 -16.46 -21.00 -19.59
C LEU A 122 -17.77 -20.68 -20.31
N TRP A 123 -18.31 -21.58 -21.14
CA TRP A 123 -19.45 -21.25 -21.99
C TRP A 123 -20.81 -21.16 -21.27
N HIS A 124 -20.90 -21.52 -19.98
CA HIS A 124 -22.16 -21.48 -19.22
C HIS A 124 -22.40 -20.23 -18.35
N TYR A 125 -21.42 -19.33 -18.17
CA TYR A 125 -21.51 -18.28 -17.14
C TYR A 125 -21.86 -16.86 -17.65
N TRP A 126 -22.09 -16.69 -18.95
CA TRP A 126 -22.53 -15.42 -19.51
C TRP A 126 -23.99 -15.16 -19.11
N GLY A 127 -24.23 -14.07 -18.36
CA GLY A 127 -25.55 -13.70 -17.84
C GLY A 127 -25.84 -14.09 -16.39
N SER A 128 -24.87 -14.62 -15.65
CA SER A 128 -25.06 -14.98 -14.23
C SER A 128 -24.96 -13.76 -13.28
N PRO A 129 -25.70 -13.73 -12.16
CA PRO A 129 -25.62 -12.67 -11.16
C PRO A 129 -24.22 -12.45 -10.60
N ALA A 130 -23.38 -13.49 -10.57
CA ALA A 130 -21.99 -13.40 -10.13
C ALA A 130 -21.11 -12.57 -11.09
N PHE A 131 -21.39 -12.64 -12.41
CA PHE A 131 -20.70 -11.80 -13.40
C PHE A 131 -21.16 -10.35 -13.32
N ASP A 132 -22.46 -10.12 -13.10
CA ASP A 132 -23.01 -8.77 -12.93
C ASP A 132 -22.52 -8.12 -11.63
N TRP A 133 -22.38 -8.90 -10.54
CA TRP A 133 -21.75 -8.47 -9.29
C TRP A 133 -20.28 -8.08 -9.51
N MET A 134 -19.51 -8.92 -10.20
CA MET A 134 -18.10 -8.67 -10.46
C MET A 134 -17.86 -7.43 -11.34
N LEU A 135 -18.73 -7.18 -12.32
CA LEU A 135 -18.66 -5.98 -13.16
C LEU A 135 -19.03 -4.72 -12.36
N ARG A 136 -20.03 -4.81 -11.47
CA ARG A 136 -20.44 -3.72 -10.58
C ARG A 136 -19.35 -3.34 -9.57
N GLU A 137 -18.62 -4.32 -9.03
CA GLU A 137 -17.56 -4.06 -8.06
C GLU A 137 -16.30 -3.48 -8.68
N VAL A 138 -15.96 -3.91 -9.91
CA VAL A 138 -14.90 -3.27 -10.68
C VAL A 138 -15.27 -1.83 -11.06
N LEU A 139 -16.54 -1.56 -11.41
CA LEU A 139 -17.00 -0.21 -11.73
C LEU A 139 -17.09 0.71 -10.50
N HIS A 140 -17.49 0.20 -9.33
CA HIS A 140 -17.51 0.98 -8.08
C HIS A 140 -16.11 1.38 -7.64
N ILE A 141 -15.13 0.48 -7.73
CA ILE A 141 -13.74 0.78 -7.34
C ILE A 141 -13.12 1.83 -8.29
N LEU A 142 -13.45 1.78 -9.58
CA LEU A 142 -13.02 2.80 -10.55
C LEU A 142 -13.71 4.15 -10.35
N ALA A 143 -14.91 4.19 -9.77
CA ALA A 143 -15.62 5.42 -9.47
C ALA A 143 -15.05 6.17 -8.25
N ILE A 144 -14.47 5.46 -7.29
CA ILE A 144 -13.85 6.02 -6.08
C ILE A 144 -12.55 6.79 -6.41
N PHE A 145 -11.90 6.47 -7.54
CA PHE A 145 -10.60 7.04 -7.95
C PHE A 145 -10.68 8.00 -9.16
N LYS A 146 -11.81 8.68 -9.41
CA LYS A 146 -11.77 9.87 -10.28
C LYS A 146 -11.34 11.10 -9.46
N PRO A 147 -10.08 11.58 -9.55
CA PRO A 147 -9.84 12.98 -9.25
C PRO A 147 -10.43 13.82 -10.38
N VAL A 148 -10.97 14.97 -9.99
CA VAL A 148 -11.48 16.04 -10.82
C VAL A 148 -10.55 16.30 -12.01
N VAL A 149 -10.95 15.82 -13.20
CA VAL A 149 -10.63 16.48 -14.46
C VAL A 149 -11.98 16.86 -15.06
N SER A 150 -12.45 18.03 -14.65
CA SER A 150 -13.56 18.71 -15.29
C SER A 150 -13.07 20.09 -15.73
N LEU A 151 -13.12 20.25 -17.06
CA LEU A 151 -12.84 21.43 -17.90
C LEU A 151 -11.37 21.68 -18.24
#